data_AF-A0A428WC56-F1
#
_entry.id   AF-A0A428WC56-F1
#
_cell.length_a   1.000
_cell.length_b   1.000
_cell.length_c   1.000
_cell.angle_alpha   90.00
_cell.angle_beta   90.00
_cell.angle_gamma   90.00
#
_symmetry.space_group_name_H-M   'P 1'
#
loop_
_entity.id
_entity.type
_entity.pdbx_description
1 polymer ?
#
loop_
_entity_poly.entity_id
_entity_poly.type
_entity_poly.pdbx_seq_one_letter_code
_entity_poly.pdbx_strand_id
1 'polypeptide(L)'
;MTATRDGLGLRLTVCSDTEVTVEETGPGASCPPVLVLAGRHCVVTLRPPENQNAWNGCAAFLRRLRDHADELAALLEALLEARAERPDRADT
;
A
#
# COMPACT_ATOMS: atom_id res chain seq x y z
N MET A 1 -13.32 6.30 -5.28
CA MET A 1 -12.95 5.44 -4.14
C MET A 1 -14.23 5.02 -3.43
N THR A 2 -14.44 3.72 -3.20
CA THR A 2 -15.63 3.16 -2.52
C THR A 2 -15.19 2.33 -1.33
N ALA A 3 -15.95 2.40 -0.23
CA ALA A 3 -15.67 1.65 1.00
C ALA A 3 -16.80 0.65 1.26
N THR A 4 -16.44 -0.60 1.51
CA THR A 4 -17.38 -1.68 1.84
C THR A 4 -16.87 -2.43 3.05
N ARG A 5 -17.73 -2.67 4.03
CA ARG A 5 -17.40 -3.51 5.19
C ARG A 5 -18.09 -4.84 5.01
N ASP A 6 -17.32 -5.92 4.96
CA ASP A 6 -17.83 -7.29 4.95
C ASP A 6 -17.50 -7.98 6.28
N GLY A 7 -18.00 -9.19 6.48
CA GLY A 7 -17.74 -9.97 7.71
C GLY A 7 -16.28 -10.40 7.90
N LEU A 8 -15.37 -9.96 7.02
CA LEU A 8 -13.94 -10.29 7.03
C LEU A 8 -13.06 -9.03 7.14
N GLY A 9 -13.62 -7.81 7.06
CA GLY A 9 -12.87 -6.58 7.29
C GLY A 9 -13.39 -5.34 6.53
N LEU A 10 -12.50 -4.35 6.40
CA LEU A 10 -12.76 -3.11 5.65
C LEU A 10 -12.07 -3.18 4.29
N ARG A 11 -12.84 -3.09 3.22
CA ARG A 11 -12.37 -3.08 1.83
C ARG A 11 -12.53 -1.69 1.22
N LEU A 12 -11.44 -1.15 0.69
CA LEU A 12 -11.37 0.14 0.00
C LEU A 12 -10.91 -0.07 -1.45
N THR A 13 -11.80 0.20 -2.40
CA THR A 13 -11.45 0.14 -3.83
C THR A 13 -10.98 1.52 -4.28
N VAL A 14 -9.71 1.63 -4.68
CA VAL A 14 -9.09 2.90 -5.07
C VAL A 14 -9.39 3.20 -6.55
N CYS A 15 -9.20 2.21 -7.44
CA CYS A 15 -9.62 2.24 -8.84
C CYS A 15 -10.00 0.82 -9.33
N SER A 16 -10.42 0.67 -10.59
CA SER A 16 -10.88 -0.63 -11.14
C SER A 16 -9.86 -1.76 -11.02
N ASP A 17 -8.56 -1.40 -10.99
CA ASP A 17 -7.44 -2.34 -11.08
C ASP A 17 -6.58 -2.34 -9.80
N THR A 18 -6.95 -1.54 -8.79
CA THR A 18 -6.23 -1.41 -7.51
C THR A 18 -7.19 -1.39 -6.33
N GLU A 19 -6.99 -2.36 -5.46
CA GLU A 19 -7.76 -2.59 -4.25
C GLU A 19 -6.86 -2.51 -3.02
N VAL A 20 -7.37 -1.90 -1.96
CA VAL A 20 -6.73 -1.83 -0.63
C VAL A 20 -7.69 -2.43 0.37
N THR A 21 -7.31 -3.51 1.03
CA THR A 21 -8.15 -4.24 1.99
C THR A 21 -7.45 -4.32 3.33
N VAL A 22 -8.22 -4.12 4.40
CA VAL A 22 -7.81 -4.44 5.76
C VAL A 22 -8.64 -5.65 6.17
N GLU A 23 -7.99 -6.81 6.26
CA GLU A 23 -8.61 -8.08 6.61
C GLU A 23 -8.44 -8.34 8.11
N GLU A 24 -9.54 -8.53 8.82
CA GLU A 24 -9.51 -9.02 10.19
C GLU A 24 -9.14 -10.51 10.15
N THR A 25 -7.91 -10.84 10.56
CA THR A 25 -7.50 -12.24 10.61
C THR A 25 -7.89 -12.82 11.95
N GLY A 26 -8.79 -13.80 11.99
CA GLY A 26 -9.12 -14.58 13.19
C GLY A 26 -10.30 -14.06 14.04
N PRO A 27 -10.83 -14.90 14.95
CA PRO A 27 -12.12 -14.67 15.61
C PRO A 27 -12.07 -13.78 16.87
N GLY A 28 -10.93 -13.19 17.22
CA GLY A 28 -10.76 -12.50 18.50
C GLY A 28 -9.78 -11.33 18.48
N ALA A 29 -9.91 -10.43 19.47
CA ALA A 29 -9.12 -9.20 19.61
C ALA A 29 -7.60 -9.42 19.78
N SER A 30 -7.17 -10.66 20.00
CA SER A 30 -5.76 -11.05 20.08
C SER A 30 -5.13 -11.27 18.71
N CYS A 31 -5.91 -11.33 17.63
CA CYS A 31 -5.41 -11.54 16.29
C CYS A 31 -5.30 -10.19 15.55
N PRO A 32 -4.12 -9.86 14.99
CA PRO A 32 -3.93 -8.56 14.34
C PRO A 32 -4.64 -8.51 12.98
N PRO A 33 -5.24 -7.36 12.61
CA PRO A 33 -5.70 -7.16 11.24
C PRO A 33 -4.51 -7.09 10.28
N VAL A 34 -4.68 -7.62 9.07
CA VAL A 34 -3.67 -7.59 8.00
C VAL A 34 -4.07 -6.54 6.98
N LEU A 35 -3.11 -5.74 6.53
CA LEU A 35 -3.31 -4.81 5.42
C LEU A 35 -2.82 -5.48 4.13
N VAL A 36 -3.69 -5.59 3.14
CA VAL A 36 -3.40 -6.12 1.81
C VAL A 36 -3.62 -5.01 0.78
N LEU A 37 -2.58 -4.73 0.00
CA LEU A 37 -2.59 -3.81 -1.12
C LEU A 37 -2.50 -4.68 -2.37
N ALA A 38 -3.56 -4.79 -3.15
CA ALA A 38 -3.61 -5.59 -4.36
C ALA A 38 -3.84 -4.68 -5.56
N GLY A 39 -2.78 -4.39 -6.30
CA GLY A 39 -2.83 -3.68 -7.57
C GLY A 39 -2.41 -4.58 -8.73
N ARG A 40 -2.76 -4.17 -9.95
CA ARG A 40 -2.34 -4.84 -11.19
C ARG A 40 -0.83 -5.11 -11.27
N HIS A 41 -0.02 -4.24 -10.69
CA HIS A 41 1.45 -4.30 -10.79
C HIS A 41 2.14 -4.84 -9.54
N CYS A 42 1.46 -4.88 -8.39
CA CYS A 42 2.04 -5.36 -7.14
C CYS A 42 0.98 -5.82 -6.15
N VAL A 43 1.31 -6.88 -5.40
CA VAL A 43 0.58 -7.28 -4.21
C VAL A 43 1.51 -7.13 -3.02
N VAL A 44 1.11 -6.32 -2.04
CA VAL A 44 1.85 -6.10 -0.79
C VAL A 44 0.96 -6.49 0.37
N THR A 45 1.43 -7.45 1.17
CA THR A 45 0.76 -7.86 2.41
C THR A 45 1.59 -7.42 3.60
N LEU A 46 1.01 -6.57 4.45
CA LEU A 46 1.61 -6.11 5.70
C LEU A 46 0.90 -6.80 6.86
N ARG A 47 1.58 -7.79 7.44
CA ARG A 47 1.11 -8.53 8.60
C ARG A 47 1.76 -7.97 9.87
N PRO A 48 0.98 -7.39 10.81
CA PRO A 48 1.54 -6.99 12.10
C PRO A 48 2.07 -8.20 12.86
N PRO A 49 3.09 -8.02 13.71
CA PRO A 49 3.66 -9.09 14.51
C PRO A 49 2.61 -9.65 15.48
N GLU A 50 2.72 -10.92 15.81
CA GLU A 50 1.81 -11.58 16.77
C GLU A 50 1.96 -11.01 18.19
N ASN A 51 3.15 -10.48 18.52
CA ASN A 51 3.39 -9.80 19.79
C ASN A 51 2.72 -8.41 19.81
N GLN A 52 1.68 -8.27 20.63
CA GLN A 52 0.90 -7.04 20.79
C GLN A 52 1.72 -5.82 21.22
N ASN A 53 2.79 -6.01 22.00
CA ASN A 53 3.63 -4.91 22.45
C ASN A 53 4.33 -4.19 21.28
N ALA A 54 4.47 -4.85 20.13
CA ALA A 54 5.06 -4.26 18.93
C ALA A 54 4.04 -3.55 18.02
N TRP A 55 2.74 -3.64 18.29
CA TRP A 55 1.68 -3.08 17.43
C TRP A 55 1.76 -1.56 17.30
N ASN A 56 2.17 -0.86 18.36
CA ASN A 56 2.38 0.59 18.31
C ASN A 56 3.47 0.97 17.30
N GLY A 57 4.53 0.17 17.18
CA GLY A 57 5.57 0.34 16.18
C GLY A 57 5.05 0.14 14.76
N CYS A 58 4.24 -0.89 14.53
CA CYS A 58 3.59 -1.11 13.24
C CYS A 58 2.62 0.01 12.87
N ALA A 59 1.82 0.50 13.81
CA ALA A 59 0.93 1.64 13.57
C ALA A 59 1.72 2.90 13.22
N ALA A 60 2.86 3.14 13.87
CA ALA A 60 3.74 4.26 13.52
C ALA A 60 4.38 4.10 12.13
N PHE A 61 4.82 2.89 11.78
CA PHE A 61 5.35 2.57 10.45
C PHE A 61 4.31 2.83 9.36
N LEU A 62 3.07 2.34 9.52
CA LEU A 62 1.99 2.53 8.54
C LEU A 62 1.66 4.01 8.33
N ARG A 63 1.65 4.82 9.39
CA ARG A 63 1.44 6.27 9.27
C ARG A 63 2.56 6.94 8.49
N ARG A 64 3.82 6.60 8.78
CA ARG A 64 4.97 7.14 8.03
C ARG A 64 4.95 6.70 6.56
N LEU A 65 4.60 5.45 6.29
CA LEU A 65 4.46 4.95 4.93
C LEU A 65 3.42 5.76 4.15
N ARG A 66 2.26 6.04 4.76
CA ARG A 66 1.25 6.92 4.17
C ARG A 66 1.81 8.32 3.90
N ASP A 67 2.49 8.90 4.89
CA ASP A 67 2.97 10.28 4.80
C ASP A 67 4.08 10.46 3.74
N HIS A 68 4.86 9.41 3.42
CA HIS A 68 5.94 9.45 2.42
C HIS A 68 5.58 8.78 1.07
N ALA A 69 4.38 8.22 0.91
CA ALA A 69 3.98 7.57 -0.34
C ALA A 69 3.94 8.55 -1.51
N ASP A 70 3.49 9.78 -1.27
CA ASP A 70 3.41 10.84 -2.28
C ASP A 70 4.80 11.28 -2.76
N GLU A 71 5.78 11.37 -1.84
CA GLU A 71 7.17 11.69 -2.20
C GLU A 71 7.79 10.61 -3.09
N LEU A 72 7.54 9.33 -2.80
CA LEU A 72 8.00 8.23 -3.64
C LEU A 72 7.33 8.27 -5.02
N ALA A 73 6.02 8.56 -5.08
CA ALA A 73 5.31 8.71 -6.35
C ALA A 73 5.93 9.84 -7.20
N ALA A 74 6.16 11.01 -6.61
CA ALA A 74 6.78 12.15 -7.29
C ALA A 74 8.19 11.82 -7.82
N LEU A 75 9.00 11.07 -7.05
CA LEU A 75 10.32 10.64 -7.51
C LEU A 75 10.23 9.69 -8.72
N LEU A 76 9.27 8.77 -8.73
CA LEU A 76 9.06 7.86 -9.86
C LEU A 76 8.61 8.63 -11.11
N GLU A 77 7.70 9.60 -10.96
CA GLU A 77 7.24 10.47 -12.05
C GLU A 77 8.40 11.30 -12.63
N ALA A 78 9.19 11.95 -11.78
CA ALA A 78 10.36 12.73 -12.22
C ALA A 78 11.39 11.87 -12.97
N LEU A 79 11.62 10.63 -12.54
CA LEU A 79 12.50 9.69 -13.25
C LEU A 79 11.97 9.29 -14.63
N LEU A 80 10.65 9.18 -14.78
CA LEU A 80 10.00 8.90 -16.06
C LEU A 80 10.11 10.09 -17.01
N GLU A 81 9.89 11.31 -16.52
CA GLU A 81 10.03 12.55 -17.29
C GLU A 81 11.47 12.73 -17.78
N ALA A 82 12.46 12.60 -16.89
CA ALA A 82 13.88 12.70 -17.24
C ALA A 82 14.32 11.66 -18.29
N ARG A 83 13.67 10.49 -18.31
CA ARG A 83 13.92 9.45 -19.32
C ARG A 83 13.28 9.81 -20.66
N ALA A 84 12.12 10.45 -20.67
CA ALA A 84 11.44 10.90 -21.89
C ALA A 84 12.15 12.09 -22.54
N GLU A 85 12.74 12.99 -21.75
CA GLU A 85 13.53 14.14 -22.21
C GLU A 85 14.91 13.77 -22.76
N ARG A 86 15.33 12.50 -22.66
CA ARG A 86 16.43 11.93 -23.44
C ARG A 86 15.89 11.17 -24.65
N PRO A 87 15.30 11.83 -25.68
CA PRO A 87 15.18 11.18 -26.96
C PRO A 87 16.61 11.03 -27.50
N ASP A 88 17.01 9.79 -27.64
CA ASP A 88 18.03 9.30 -28.56
C ASP A 88 18.88 10.38 -29.25
N ARG A 89 19.99 10.79 -28.60
CA ARG A 89 21.18 11.23 -29.34
C ARG A 89 21.95 9.97 -29.77
N ALA A 90 21.31 9.15 -30.58
CA ALA A 90 21.97 8.18 -31.44
C ALA A 90 21.14 8.07 -32.73
N ASP A 91 21.48 8.91 -33.71
CA ASP A 91 21.90 8.35 -34.98
C ASP A 91 22.85 9.35 -35.65
N THR A 92 24.04 8.82 -35.97
CA THR A 92 25.11 9.44 -36.74
C THR A 92 25.01 8.92 -38.16
#